data_AF-A0A7C0X8V7-F1
#
_entry.id   AF-A0A7C0X8V7-F1
#
_cell.length_a   1.000
_cell.length_b   1.000
_cell.length_c   1.000
_cell.angle_alpha   90.00
_cell.angle_beta   90.00
_cell.angle_gamma   90.00
#
_symmetry.space_group_name_H-M   'P 1'
#
loop_
_entity.id
_entity.type
_entity.pdbx_description
1 polymer ?
#
loop_
_entity_poly.entity_id
_entity_poly.type
_entity_poly.pdbx_seq_one_letter_code
_entity_poly.pdbx_strand_id
1 'polypeptide(L)'
;MLNFKRKLSKVLDLTKELYEILNHMLDSDLTDEEHLKRFDEVLTLRGKILKELKDSKNVPRNLDNMRIEIENYERRIVERLRLMKEKMLKELETNSQTLEILKKYSKVFRVSDDRLKTKFDKEA
;
A
#
# COMPACT_ATOMS: atom_id res chain seq x y z
N MET A 1 -16.84 15.04 -30.23
CA MET A 1 -16.93 13.64 -29.75
C MET A 1 -15.57 12.93 -29.66
N LEU A 2 -14.70 13.04 -30.68
CA LEU A 2 -13.41 12.33 -30.74
C LEU A 2 -12.51 12.52 -29.49
N ASN A 3 -12.51 13.72 -28.91
CA ASN A 3 -11.65 14.09 -27.78
C ASN A 3 -12.07 13.37 -26.46
N PHE A 4 -13.37 13.18 -26.23
CA PHE A 4 -13.88 12.47 -25.05
C PHE A 4 -13.59 10.97 -25.10
N LYS A 5 -13.76 10.34 -26.27
CA LYS A 5 -13.43 8.91 -26.45
C LYS A 5 -11.95 8.65 -26.19
N ARG A 6 -11.07 9.53 -26.70
CA ARG A 6 -9.62 9.41 -26.47
C ARG A 6 -9.25 9.58 -24.98
N LYS A 7 -9.85 10.57 -24.30
CA LYS A 7 -9.64 10.75 -22.85
C LYS A 7 -10.11 9.54 -22.04
N LEU A 8 -11.31 9.03 -22.30
CA LEU A 8 -11.84 7.86 -21.58
C LEU A 8 -11.06 6.58 -21.87
N SER A 9 -10.60 6.37 -23.11
CA SER A 9 -9.70 5.25 -23.42
C SER A 9 -8.43 5.33 -22.59
N LYS A 10 -7.79 6.52 -22.54
CA LYS A 10 -6.59 6.74 -21.73
C LYS A 10 -6.85 6.51 -20.23
N VAL A 11 -7.99 6.97 -19.72
CA VAL A 11 -8.38 6.71 -18.33
C VAL A 11 -8.51 5.21 -18.10
N LEU A 12 -9.23 4.49 -18.97
CA LEU A 12 -9.40 3.05 -18.87
C LEU A 12 -8.06 2.31 -18.85
N ASP A 13 -7.13 2.68 -19.72
CA ASP A 13 -5.80 2.07 -19.79
C ASP A 13 -5.02 2.31 -18.48
N LEU A 14 -5.02 3.55 -17.96
CA LEU A 14 -4.38 3.89 -16.69
C LEU A 14 -5.04 3.18 -15.50
N THR A 15 -6.36 3.03 -15.50
CA THR A 15 -7.10 2.33 -14.44
C THR A 15 -6.79 0.83 -14.46
N LYS A 16 -6.61 0.23 -15.65
CA LYS A 16 -6.17 -1.17 -15.80
C LYS A 16 -4.75 -1.36 -15.26
N GLU A 17 -3.82 -0.51 -15.67
CA GLU A 17 -2.43 -0.53 -15.18
C GLU A 17 -2.37 -0.41 -13.65
N LEU A 18 -3.13 0.53 -13.08
CA LEU A 18 -3.23 0.70 -11.63
C LEU A 18 -3.74 -0.57 -10.93
N TYR A 19 -4.75 -1.23 -11.50
CA TYR A 19 -5.27 -2.48 -10.95
C TYR A 19 -4.24 -3.61 -10.98
N GLU A 20 -3.47 -3.72 -12.07
CA GLU A 20 -2.41 -4.74 -12.20
C GLU A 20 -1.29 -4.54 -11.19
N ILE A 21 -0.83 -3.30 -10.99
CA ILE A 21 0.19 -2.97 -9.96
C ILE A 21 -0.31 -3.37 -8.58
N LEU A 22 -1.57 -3.06 -8.25
CA LEU A 22 -2.14 -3.41 -6.95
C LEU A 22 -2.28 -4.92 -6.74
N ASN A 23 -2.62 -5.70 -7.78
CA ASN A 23 -2.62 -7.17 -7.66
C ASN A 23 -1.19 -7.68 -7.44
N HIS A 24 -0.21 -7.19 -8.20
CA HIS A 24 1.17 -7.58 -8.02
C HIS A 24 1.68 -7.28 -6.60
N MET A 25 1.34 -6.11 -6.04
CA MET A 25 1.68 -5.75 -4.66
C MET A 25 1.01 -6.63 -3.61
N LEU A 26 -0.16 -7.21 -3.88
CA LEU A 26 -0.86 -8.09 -2.96
C LEU A 26 -0.33 -9.53 -3.03
N ASP A 27 -0.08 -10.02 -4.24
CA ASP A 27 0.19 -11.43 -4.51
C ASP A 27 1.70 -11.77 -4.47
N SER A 28 2.57 -10.75 -4.43
CA SER A 28 4.02 -10.94 -4.38
C SER A 28 4.59 -10.63 -2.99
N ASP A 29 5.62 -11.39 -2.62
CA ASP A 29 6.48 -11.07 -1.48
C ASP A 29 7.51 -10.04 -1.92
N LEU A 30 7.11 -8.76 -1.84
CA LEU A 30 7.99 -7.63 -2.10
C LEU A 30 8.74 -7.24 -0.82
N THR A 31 9.95 -6.72 -0.99
CA THR A 31 10.66 -6.03 0.08
C THR A 31 9.95 -4.71 0.45
N ASP A 32 10.22 -4.17 1.64
CA ASP A 32 9.67 -2.88 2.08
C ASP A 32 10.01 -1.74 1.09
N GLU A 33 11.22 -1.75 0.53
CA GLU A 33 11.67 -0.74 -0.45
C GLU A 33 10.90 -0.86 -1.78
N GLU A 34 10.69 -2.08 -2.27
CA GLU A 34 9.87 -2.33 -3.46
C GLU A 34 8.41 -1.94 -3.22
N HIS A 35 7.86 -2.23 -2.05
CA HIS A 35 6.53 -1.80 -1.66
C HIS A 35 6.39 -0.27 -1.70
N LEU A 36 7.34 0.47 -1.12
CA LEU A 36 7.34 1.94 -1.13
C LEU A 36 7.38 2.49 -2.56
N LYS A 37 8.28 1.96 -3.40
CA LYS A 37 8.39 2.37 -4.80
C LYS A 37 7.10 2.13 -5.58
N ARG A 38 6.47 0.96 -5.40
CA ARG A 38 5.20 0.64 -6.05
C ARG A 38 4.04 1.48 -5.52
N PHE A 39 4.06 1.89 -4.25
CA PHE A 39 3.10 2.85 -3.71
C PHE A 39 3.21 4.23 -4.38
N ASP A 40 4.42 4.73 -4.62
CA ASP A 40 4.61 5.98 -5.35
C ASP A 40 4.09 5.91 -6.80
N GLU A 41 4.26 4.76 -7.46
CA GLU A 41 3.68 4.48 -8.78
C GLU A 41 2.15 4.53 -8.74
N VAL A 42 1.53 3.87 -7.75
CA VAL A 42 0.08 3.88 -7.50
C VAL A 42 -0.44 5.30 -7.31
N LEU A 43 0.20 6.11 -6.47
CA LEU A 43 -0.21 7.51 -6.23
C LEU A 43 -0.08 8.37 -7.49
N THR A 44 1.01 8.18 -8.24
CA THR A 44 1.25 8.90 -9.49
C THR A 44 0.20 8.56 -10.55
N LEU A 45 -0.11 7.28 -10.75
CA LEU A 45 -1.14 6.83 -11.68
C LEU A 45 -2.53 7.31 -11.26
N ARG A 46 -2.83 7.26 -9.96
CA ARG A 46 -4.09 7.79 -9.42
C ARG A 46 -4.25 9.28 -9.72
N GLY A 47 -3.17 10.06 -9.51
CA GLY A 47 -3.15 11.48 -9.85
C GLY A 47 -3.38 11.75 -11.34
N LYS A 48 -2.77 10.95 -12.23
CA LYS A 48 -3.00 11.03 -13.68
C LYS A 48 -4.46 10.75 -14.05
N ILE A 49 -5.05 9.68 -13.51
CA ILE A 49 -6.46 9.32 -13.74
C ILE A 49 -7.39 10.47 -13.32
N LEU A 50 -7.19 11.00 -12.11
CA LEU A 50 -8.02 12.10 -11.59
C LEU A 50 -7.89 13.37 -12.43
N LYS A 51 -6.69 13.67 -12.94
CA LYS A 51 -6.47 14.81 -13.84
C LYS A 51 -7.26 14.67 -15.15
N GLU A 52 -7.23 13.49 -15.76
CA GLU A 52 -7.97 13.24 -17.02
C GLU A 52 -9.49 13.24 -16.81
N LEU A 53 -9.98 12.77 -15.66
CA LEU A 53 -11.40 12.77 -15.29
C LEU A 53 -11.94 14.15 -14.88
N LYS A 54 -11.12 15.02 -14.27
CA LYS A 54 -11.55 16.36 -13.84
C LYS A 54 -12.06 17.20 -15.02
N ASP A 55 -11.58 16.91 -16.22
CA ASP A 55 -11.97 17.59 -17.46
C ASP A 55 -13.23 17.00 -18.13
N SER A 56 -13.85 15.96 -17.56
CA SER A 56 -14.87 15.16 -18.25
C SER A 56 -16.31 15.36 -17.74
N LYS A 57 -16.74 16.58 -17.43
CA LYS A 57 -18.09 16.85 -16.88
C LYS A 57 -19.28 16.58 -17.84
N ASN A 58 -19.03 16.34 -19.13
CA ASN A 58 -20.08 16.10 -20.14
C ASN A 58 -19.72 14.92 -21.06
N VAL A 59 -19.59 13.71 -20.49
CA VAL A 59 -19.36 12.49 -21.28
C VAL A 59 -20.63 12.11 -22.05
N PRO A 60 -20.57 11.99 -23.39
CA PRO A 60 -21.71 11.53 -24.18
C PRO A 60 -22.11 10.07 -23.85
N ARG A 61 -23.41 9.80 -23.90
CA ARG A 61 -24.04 8.49 -23.58
C ARG A 61 -23.50 7.31 -24.39
N ASN A 62 -23.00 7.55 -25.61
CA ASN A 62 -22.38 6.50 -26.44
C ASN A 62 -21.00 6.03 -25.93
N LEU A 63 -20.46 6.65 -24.87
CA LEU A 63 -19.27 6.22 -24.15
C LEU A 63 -19.61 5.56 -22.80
N ASP A 64 -20.89 5.27 -22.53
CA ASP A 64 -21.37 4.65 -21.28
C ASP A 64 -20.67 3.31 -20.98
N ASN A 65 -20.41 2.47 -21.99
CA ASN A 65 -19.73 1.19 -21.77
C ASN A 65 -18.31 1.35 -21.21
N MET A 66 -17.53 2.31 -21.73
CA MET A 66 -16.19 2.61 -21.20
C MET A 66 -16.26 3.18 -19.78
N ARG A 67 -17.28 4.00 -19.50
CA ARG A 67 -17.50 4.52 -18.15
C ARG A 67 -17.81 3.41 -17.15
N ILE A 68 -18.72 2.50 -17.52
CA ILE A 68 -19.07 1.33 -16.69
C ILE A 68 -17.83 0.46 -16.45
N GLU A 69 -16.98 0.26 -17.47
CA GLU A 69 -15.75 -0.50 -17.32
C GLU A 69 -14.77 0.18 -16.36
N ILE A 70 -14.57 1.50 -16.48
CA ILE A 70 -13.77 2.29 -15.53
C ILE A 70 -14.34 2.14 -14.12
N GLU A 71 -15.65 2.32 -13.92
CA GLU A 71 -16.33 2.16 -12.62
C GLU A 71 -16.15 0.74 -12.04
N ASN A 72 -16.11 -0.29 -12.87
CA ASN A 72 -15.84 -1.67 -12.45
C ASN A 72 -14.40 -1.84 -11.95
N TYR A 73 -13.41 -1.30 -12.68
CA TYR A 73 -12.02 -1.34 -12.22
C TYR A 73 -11.81 -0.49 -10.96
N GLU A 74 -12.43 0.68 -10.86
CA GLU A 74 -12.39 1.53 -9.66
C GLU A 74 -12.86 0.77 -8.41
N ARG A 75 -13.98 0.03 -8.52
CA ARG A 75 -14.46 -0.82 -7.42
C ARG A 75 -13.44 -1.88 -7.02
N ARG A 76 -12.79 -2.53 -8.00
CA ARG A 76 -11.76 -3.54 -7.75
C ARG A 76 -10.51 -2.93 -7.12
N ILE A 77 -10.09 -1.75 -7.57
CA ILE A 77 -8.96 -1.00 -7.01
C ILE A 77 -9.21 -0.66 -5.53
N VAL A 78 -10.40 -0.16 -5.21
CA VAL A 78 -10.78 0.15 -3.82
C VAL A 78 -10.68 -1.10 -2.94
N GLU A 79 -11.16 -2.24 -3.44
CA GLU A 79 -11.05 -3.51 -2.71
C GLU A 79 -9.58 -3.94 -2.53
N ARG A 80 -8.73 -3.80 -3.55
CA ARG A 80 -7.30 -4.12 -3.43
C ARG A 80 -6.60 -3.22 -2.41
N LEU A 81 -6.87 -1.92 -2.43
CA LEU A 81 -6.33 -0.98 -1.43
C LEU A 81 -6.78 -1.32 -0.01
N ARG A 82 -8.03 -1.80 0.17
CA ARG A 82 -8.53 -2.28 1.46
C ARG A 82 -7.73 -3.50 1.95
N LEU A 83 -7.55 -4.50 1.09
CA LEU A 83 -6.78 -5.71 1.42
C LEU A 83 -5.32 -5.39 1.75
N MET A 84 -4.70 -4.47 1.00
CA MET A 84 -3.33 -4.02 1.28
C MET A 84 -3.23 -3.34 2.65
N LYS A 85 -4.17 -2.44 2.96
CA LYS A 85 -4.23 -1.80 4.27
C LYS A 85 -4.34 -2.84 5.39
N GLU A 86 -5.17 -3.87 5.22
CA GLU A 86 -5.32 -4.94 6.20
C GLU A 86 -4.05 -5.77 6.38
N LYS A 87 -3.35 -6.11 5.28
CA LYS A 87 -2.05 -6.79 5.31
C LYS A 87 -1.03 -5.97 6.11
N MET A 88 -0.86 -4.69 5.74
CA MET A 88 0.10 -3.78 6.41
C MET A 88 -0.22 -3.58 7.89
N LEU A 89 -1.51 -3.48 8.26
CA LEU A 89 -1.89 -3.33 9.67
C LEU A 89 -1.53 -4.56 10.50
N LYS A 90 -1.73 -5.78 9.96
CA LYS A 90 -1.34 -7.03 10.63
C LYS A 90 0.17 -7.13 10.82
N GLU A 91 0.95 -6.72 9.81
CA GLU A 91 2.42 -6.68 9.90
C GLU A 91 2.88 -5.68 10.97
N LEU A 92 2.30 -4.48 11.01
CA LEU A 92 2.61 -3.49 12.04
C LEU A 92 2.26 -3.97 13.47
N GLU A 93 1.13 -4.65 13.63
CA GLU A 93 0.73 -5.24 14.91
C GLU A 93 1.73 -6.31 15.38
N THR A 94 2.13 -7.21 14.47
CA THR A 94 3.12 -8.26 14.74
C THR A 94 4.48 -7.68 15.12
N ASN A 95 4.92 -6.64 14.41
CA ASN A 95 6.18 -5.94 14.70
C ASN A 95 6.14 -5.23 16.06
N SER A 96 4.99 -4.64 16.43
CA SER A 96 4.78 -4.01 17.74
C SER A 96 4.92 -5.02 18.89
N GLN A 97 4.27 -6.18 18.76
CA GLN A 97 4.35 -7.27 19.74
C GLN A 97 5.79 -7.79 19.89
N THR A 98 6.48 -8.00 18.76
CA THR A 98 7.89 -8.42 18.72
C THR A 98 8.78 -7.43 19.46
N LEU A 99 8.60 -6.13 19.22
CA LEU A 99 9.36 -5.08 19.90
C LEU A 99 9.12 -5.08 21.42
N GLU A 100 7.89 -5.31 21.86
CA GLU A 100 7.57 -5.40 23.30
C GLU A 100 8.28 -6.57 23.98
N ILE A 101 8.30 -7.73 23.32
CA ILE A 101 9.03 -8.93 23.79
C ILE A 101 10.53 -8.64 23.89
N LEU A 102 11.14 -8.04 22.87
CA LEU A 102 12.55 -7.67 22.88
C LEU A 102 12.89 -6.69 24.01
N LYS A 103 12.01 -5.70 24.28
CA LYS A 103 12.17 -4.79 25.42
C LYS A 103 12.14 -5.52 26.76
N LYS A 104 11.26 -6.53 26.92
CA LYS A 104 11.21 -7.37 28.14
C LYS A 104 12.52 -8.15 28.30
N TYR A 105 13.01 -8.79 27.25
CA TYR A 105 14.29 -9.51 27.31
C TYR A 105 15.48 -8.58 27.60
N SER A 106 15.55 -7.40 26.97
CA SER A 106 16.60 -6.42 27.25
C SER A 106 16.64 -6.00 28.72
N LYS A 107 15.48 -5.84 29.38
CA LYS A 107 15.41 -5.58 30.83
C LYS A 107 15.96 -6.75 31.64
N VAL A 108 15.64 -7.99 31.27
CA VAL A 108 16.14 -9.21 31.95
C VAL A 108 17.66 -9.32 31.82
N PHE A 109 18.21 -9.05 30.63
CA PHE A 109 19.65 -9.03 30.42
C PHE A 109 20.34 -7.98 31.27
N ARG A 110 19.83 -6.73 31.31
CA ARG A 110 20.38 -5.68 32.18
C ARG A 110 20.41 -6.07 33.65
N VAL A 111 19.32 -6.63 34.18
CA VAL A 111 19.28 -7.09 35.59
C VAL A 111 20.29 -8.21 35.83
N SER A 112 20.50 -9.10 34.87
CA SER A 112 21.47 -10.18 34.97
C SER A 112 22.91 -9.65 34.94
N ASP A 113 23.20 -8.70 34.05
CA ASP A 113 24.50 -8.03 33.94
C ASP A 113 24.84 -7.24 35.21
N ASP A 114 23.87 -6.47 35.74
CA ASP A 114 24.03 -5.73 37.00
C ASP A 114 24.32 -6.67 38.16
N ARG A 115 23.61 -7.81 38.25
CA ARG A 115 23.85 -8.83 39.29
C ARG A 115 25.24 -9.44 39.19
N LEU A 116 25.69 -9.77 37.98
CA LEU A 116 27.04 -10.31 37.76
C LEU A 116 28.10 -9.30 38.18
N LYS A 117 27.96 -8.04 37.75
CA LYS A 117 28.89 -6.96 38.10
C LYS A 117 28.97 -6.75 39.62
N THR A 118 27.82 -6.70 40.30
CA THR A 118 27.78 -6.55 41.77
C THR A 118 28.41 -7.73 42.51
N LYS A 119 28.38 -8.94 41.92
CA LYS A 119 29.01 -10.12 42.53
C LYS A 119 30.54 -10.04 42.41
N PHE A 120 31.05 -9.69 41.24
CA PHE A 120 32.49 -9.52 41.02
C PHE A 120 33.08 -8.35 41.82
N ASP A 121 32.34 -7.24 41.98
CA ASP A 121 32.77 -6.09 42.79
C ASP A 121 32.83 -6.39 44.31
N LYS A 122 32.17 -7.46 44.78
CA LYS A 122 32.21 -7.91 46.19
C LYS A 122 33.28 -8.96 46.47
N GLU A 123 33.84 -9.57 45.42
CA GLU A 123 34.86 -10.62 45.50
C GLU A 123 36.28 -10.07 45.24
N ALA A 124 36.41 -8.79 44.83
CA ALA A 124 37.66 -8.04 44.64
C ALA A 124 37.99 -7.15 45.84
#